data_AF-A0A7J4V087-F1
#
_entry.id   AF-A0A7J4V087-F1
#
_cell.length_a   1.000
_cell.length_b   1.000
_cell.length_c   1.000
_cell.angle_alpha   90.00
_cell.angle_beta   90.00
_cell.angle_gamma   90.00
#
_symmetry.space_group_name_H-M   'P 1'
#
loop_
_entity.id
_entity.type
_entity.pdbx_description
1 polymer ?
#
loop_
_entity_poly.entity_id
_entity_poly.type
_entity_poly.pdbx_seq_one_letter_code
_entity_poly.pdbx_strand_id
1 'polypeptide(L)'
;MLSNTAHTLCALKRVLKSDVGNFEKELTYRAGVEMFHCYKDRELGTAGQVAPKTTLDHLVDLFVKDGLGTFSVVSFDSSEMFMELTCPDSIETVGYLSHGEIQTVPSCSFVCGLLAGMGKHLFANTACEGPDEIVAAETTCVSTGERECHFVVGKRVRLEKLGLTVDHVRESISEHALRLNEEILLKNLELQNLNLDLERQVRKRTEDLKRSEEDYRSLVNLSP
;
A
#
# COMPACT_ATOMS: atom_id res chain seq x y z
N MET A 1 -4.91 28.53 -9.24
CA MET A 1 -5.11 27.67 -8.06
C MET A 1 -3.92 26.77 -7.77
N LEU A 2 -3.32 26.13 -8.79
CA LEU A 2 -2.16 25.21 -8.68
C LEU A 2 -0.99 25.70 -7.80
N SER A 3 -0.61 26.97 -7.93
CA SER A 3 0.53 27.54 -7.17
C SER A 3 0.32 27.55 -5.65
N ASN A 4 -0.92 27.73 -5.16
CA ASN A 4 -1.15 27.78 -3.71
C ASN A 4 -1.00 26.40 -3.07
N THR A 5 -1.51 25.34 -3.70
CA THR A 5 -1.38 23.97 -3.20
C THR A 5 0.09 23.52 -3.19
N ALA A 6 0.84 23.82 -4.24
CA ALA A 6 2.27 23.55 -4.32
C ALA A 6 3.05 24.25 -3.19
N HIS A 7 2.71 25.51 -2.88
CA HIS A 7 3.34 26.25 -1.79
C HIS A 7 2.98 25.67 -0.42
N THR A 8 1.73 25.27 -0.19
CA THR A 8 1.31 24.63 1.06
C THR A 8 2.03 23.30 1.28
N LEU A 9 2.12 22.47 0.24
CA LEU A 9 2.86 21.21 0.31
C LEU A 9 4.34 21.46 0.61
N CYS A 10 4.99 22.38 -0.11
CA CYS A 10 6.38 22.75 0.14
C CYS A 10 6.61 23.24 1.58
N ALA A 11 5.70 24.06 2.12
CA ALA A 11 5.79 24.53 3.49
C ALA A 11 5.67 23.37 4.50
N LEU A 12 4.73 22.45 4.29
CA LEU A 12 4.58 21.25 5.12
C LEU A 12 5.84 20.39 5.09
N LYS A 13 6.40 20.13 3.90
CA LYS A 13 7.65 19.36 3.74
C LYS A 13 8.82 20.02 4.48
N ARG A 14 8.94 21.35 4.43
CA ARG A 14 9.99 22.07 5.17
C ARG A 14 9.86 21.88 6.68
N VAL A 15 8.64 21.98 7.22
CA VAL A 15 8.39 21.77 8.66
C VAL A 15 8.70 20.34 9.04
N LEU A 16 8.22 19.34 8.28
CA LEU A 16 8.52 17.94 8.53
C LEU A 16 10.03 17.67 8.48
N LYS A 17 10.74 18.23 7.50
CA LYS A 17 12.20 18.07 7.39
C LYS A 17 12.93 18.69 8.59
N SER A 18 12.45 19.82 9.10
CA SER A 18 12.98 20.47 10.30
C SER A 18 12.76 19.62 11.56
N ASP A 19 11.55 19.09 11.73
CA ASP A 19 11.13 18.51 13.01
C ASP A 19 11.39 17.00 13.11
N VAL A 20 11.27 16.28 11.99
CA VAL A 20 11.45 14.82 11.93
C VAL A 20 12.60 14.37 11.02
N GLY A 21 13.31 15.31 10.39
CA GLY A 21 14.54 15.03 9.64
C GLY A 21 14.32 14.06 8.48
N ASN A 22 15.07 12.95 8.50
CA ASN A 22 15.06 11.95 7.42
C ASN A 22 13.72 11.22 7.26
N PHE A 23 12.84 11.24 8.27
CA PHE A 23 11.51 10.61 8.19
C PHE A 23 10.50 11.41 7.34
N GLU A 24 10.83 12.65 6.97
CA GLU A 24 9.96 13.50 6.16
C GLU A 24 9.58 12.85 4.82
N LYS A 25 10.55 12.24 4.13
CA LYS A 25 10.32 11.55 2.85
C LYS A 25 9.37 10.37 3.01
N GLU A 26 9.50 9.62 4.10
CA GLU A 26 8.63 8.48 4.40
C GLU A 26 7.19 8.94 4.67
N LEU A 27 7.02 9.96 5.51
CA LEU A 27 5.69 10.49 5.83
C LEU A 27 4.98 11.08 4.60
N THR A 28 5.72 11.80 3.76
CA THR A 28 5.18 12.39 2.54
C THR A 28 4.85 11.33 1.49
N TYR A 29 5.67 10.27 1.37
CA TYR A 29 5.34 9.10 0.54
C TYR A 29 4.05 8.44 1.01
N ARG A 30 3.87 8.21 2.31
CA ARG A 30 2.63 7.63 2.85
C ARG A 30 1.41 8.50 2.60
N ALA A 31 1.55 9.82 2.74
CA ALA A 31 0.50 10.77 2.38
C ALA A 31 0.12 10.68 0.89
N GLY A 32 1.10 10.42 0.01
CA GLY A 32 0.86 10.16 -1.41
C GLY A 32 0.07 8.88 -1.67
N VAL A 33 0.43 7.79 -0.99
CA VAL A 33 -0.32 6.51 -1.05
C VAL A 33 -1.77 6.72 -0.59
N GLU A 34 -1.97 7.45 0.51
CA GLU A 34 -3.30 7.75 1.04
C GLU A 34 -4.12 8.63 0.08
N MET A 35 -3.49 9.60 -0.57
CA MET A 35 -4.13 10.40 -1.62
C MET A 35 -4.63 9.50 -2.76
N PHE A 36 -3.86 8.48 -3.16
CA PHE A 36 -4.31 7.52 -4.14
C PHE A 36 -5.52 6.71 -3.66
N HIS A 37 -5.55 6.29 -2.39
CA HIS A 37 -6.72 5.60 -1.83
C HIS A 37 -7.98 6.48 -1.89
N CYS A 38 -7.84 7.78 -1.61
CA CYS A 38 -8.93 8.74 -1.77
C CYS A 38 -9.44 8.81 -3.23
N TYR A 39 -8.54 8.79 -4.24
CA TYR A 39 -8.95 8.72 -5.66
C TYR A 39 -9.69 7.43 -5.98
N LYS A 40 -9.14 6.31 -5.52
CA LYS A 40 -9.73 4.98 -5.75
C LYS A 40 -11.16 4.94 -5.19
N ASP A 41 -11.37 5.42 -3.98
CA ASP A 41 -12.69 5.39 -3.34
C ASP A 41 -13.68 6.39 -3.97
N ARG A 42 -13.18 7.53 -4.49
CA ARG A 42 -14.01 8.58 -5.11
C ARG A 42 -14.41 8.26 -6.56
N GLU A 43 -13.47 7.78 -7.36
CA GLU A 43 -13.59 7.71 -8.83
C GLU A 43 -13.66 6.27 -9.35
N LEU A 44 -13.09 5.32 -8.61
CA LEU A 44 -12.97 3.91 -9.01
C LEU A 44 -13.81 3.00 -8.11
N GLY A 45 -15.06 3.40 -7.82
CA GLY A 45 -16.03 2.55 -7.13
C GLY A 45 -16.19 1.16 -7.78
N THR A 46 -17.13 0.32 -7.32
CA THR A 46 -17.34 -1.07 -7.77
C THR A 46 -17.78 -1.24 -9.25
N ALA A 47 -17.16 -0.54 -10.19
CA ALA A 47 -17.26 -0.77 -11.62
C ALA A 47 -16.45 -2.01 -12.01
N GLY A 48 -17.00 -2.81 -12.92
CA GLY A 48 -16.40 -4.05 -13.41
C GLY A 48 -15.00 -3.85 -14.02
N GLN A 49 -14.27 -4.96 -14.21
CA GLN A 49 -12.89 -4.95 -14.69
C GLN A 49 -12.71 -4.12 -15.97
N VAL A 50 -12.15 -2.92 -15.81
CA VAL A 50 -11.61 -2.10 -16.89
C VAL A 50 -10.16 -2.53 -17.15
N ALA A 51 -9.72 -2.49 -18.41
CA ALA A 51 -8.35 -2.83 -18.76
C ALA A 51 -7.34 -1.92 -18.02
N PRO A 52 -6.23 -2.45 -17.46
CA PRO A 52 -5.27 -1.68 -16.66
C PRO A 52 -4.75 -0.43 -17.35
N LYS A 53 -4.50 -0.49 -18.67
CA LYS A 53 -4.00 0.66 -19.42
C LYS A 53 -5.02 1.80 -19.50
N THR A 54 -6.30 1.49 -19.69
CA THR A 54 -7.37 2.49 -19.70
C THR A 54 -7.54 3.14 -18.32
N THR A 55 -7.42 2.35 -17.25
CA THR A 55 -7.44 2.87 -15.87
C THR A 55 -6.24 3.78 -15.60
N LEU A 56 -5.05 3.40 -16.07
CA LEU A 56 -3.84 4.23 -15.97
C LEU A 56 -4.02 5.59 -16.64
N ASP A 57 -4.48 5.61 -17.88
CA ASP A 57 -4.65 6.85 -18.64
C ASP A 57 -5.70 7.76 -17.96
N HIS A 58 -6.78 7.18 -17.43
CA HIS A 58 -7.79 7.91 -16.66
C HIS A 58 -7.23 8.51 -15.36
N LEU A 59 -6.43 7.76 -14.60
CA LEU A 59 -5.82 8.24 -13.37
C LEU A 59 -4.82 9.37 -13.63
N VAL A 60 -4.02 9.25 -14.70
CA VAL A 60 -3.11 10.31 -15.14
C VAL A 60 -3.89 11.60 -15.45
N ASP A 61 -4.99 11.50 -16.20
CA ASP A 61 -5.86 12.66 -16.48
C ASP A 61 -6.43 13.29 -15.21
N LEU A 62 -6.79 12.49 -14.21
CA LEU A 62 -7.25 12.99 -12.91
C LEU A 62 -6.14 13.74 -12.17
N PHE A 63 -4.92 13.22 -12.15
CA PHE A 63 -3.78 13.88 -11.51
C PHE A 63 -3.47 15.24 -12.15
N VAL A 64 -3.58 15.33 -13.48
CA VAL A 64 -3.42 16.59 -14.22
C VAL A 64 -4.52 17.58 -13.83
N LYS A 65 -5.79 17.14 -13.82
CA LYS A 65 -6.95 18.00 -13.46
C LYS A 65 -6.87 18.53 -12.04
N ASP A 66 -6.44 17.69 -11.10
CA ASP A 66 -6.29 18.06 -9.68
C ASP A 66 -4.98 18.81 -9.41
N GLY A 67 -4.10 18.92 -10.42
CA GLY A 67 -2.97 19.81 -10.35
C GLY A 67 -1.70 19.23 -9.74
N LEU A 68 -1.56 17.91 -9.78
CA LEU A 68 -0.40 17.21 -9.22
C LEU A 68 0.82 17.27 -10.16
N GLY A 69 0.59 17.61 -11.42
CA GLY A 69 1.60 17.77 -12.47
C GLY A 69 1.11 17.22 -13.81
N THR A 70 1.83 17.54 -14.88
CA THR A 70 1.58 17.08 -16.25
C THR A 70 2.28 15.73 -16.46
N PHE A 71 1.63 14.64 -16.10
CA PHE A 71 2.22 13.30 -16.21
C PHE A 71 2.10 12.74 -17.63
N SER A 72 3.16 12.08 -18.11
CA SER A 72 3.18 11.33 -19.36
C SER A 72 3.68 9.91 -19.12
N VAL A 73 2.96 8.90 -19.64
CA VAL A 73 3.38 7.50 -19.53
C VAL A 73 4.42 7.21 -20.62
N VAL A 74 5.63 6.84 -20.22
CA VAL A 74 6.73 6.47 -21.12
C VAL A 74 6.63 5.00 -21.50
N SER A 75 6.44 4.14 -20.51
CA SER A 75 6.33 2.70 -20.70
C SER A 75 5.35 2.09 -19.68
N PHE A 76 4.65 1.04 -20.09
CA PHE A 76 3.73 0.29 -19.23
C PHE A 76 3.75 -1.18 -19.65
N ASP A 77 4.17 -2.05 -18.74
CA ASP A 77 4.20 -3.49 -18.91
C ASP A 77 3.45 -4.15 -17.74
N SER A 78 2.24 -4.61 -18.01
CA SER A 78 1.42 -5.29 -17.02
C SER A 78 1.95 -6.66 -16.63
N SER A 79 2.68 -7.34 -17.53
CA SER A 79 3.21 -8.68 -17.28
C SER A 79 4.39 -8.64 -16.31
N GLU A 80 5.24 -7.62 -16.48
CA GLU A 80 6.40 -7.38 -15.63
C GLU A 80 6.10 -6.50 -14.41
N MET A 81 4.85 -6.03 -14.27
CA MET A 81 4.41 -5.10 -13.23
C MET A 81 5.31 -3.87 -13.13
N PHE A 82 5.53 -3.24 -14.29
CA PHE A 82 6.49 -2.16 -14.43
C PHE A 82 5.91 -1.00 -15.25
N MET A 83 6.17 0.22 -14.83
CA MET A 83 5.80 1.41 -15.60
C MET A 83 6.73 2.58 -15.32
N GLU A 84 6.85 3.45 -16.31
CA GLU A 84 7.67 4.67 -16.26
C GLU A 84 6.83 5.87 -16.63
N LEU A 85 7.00 6.96 -15.89
CA LEU A 85 6.28 8.22 -16.10
C LEU A 85 7.24 9.39 -16.03
N THR A 86 6.97 10.43 -16.82
CA THR A 86 7.64 11.73 -16.67
C THR A 86 6.68 12.82 -16.23
N CYS A 87 7.22 13.84 -15.55
CA CYS A 87 6.48 15.03 -15.15
C CYS A 87 7.41 16.25 -15.09
N PRO A 88 7.24 17.25 -15.98
CA PRO A 88 8.08 18.46 -16.00
C PRO A 88 7.71 19.48 -14.91
N ASP A 89 6.52 19.39 -14.34
CA ASP A 89 5.90 20.39 -13.47
C ASP A 89 5.22 19.76 -12.25
N SER A 90 5.88 18.75 -11.67
CA SER A 90 5.41 18.10 -10.44
C SER A 90 5.10 19.14 -9.35
N ILE A 91 3.97 18.95 -8.66
CA ILE A 91 3.51 19.82 -7.58
C ILE A 91 4.59 20.05 -6.50
N GLU A 92 5.44 19.06 -6.25
CA GLU A 92 6.52 19.14 -5.25
C GLU A 92 7.69 20.00 -5.75
N THR A 93 8.02 19.95 -7.04
CA THR A 93 9.13 20.74 -7.60
C THR A 93 8.74 22.19 -7.80
N VAL A 94 7.49 22.45 -8.23
CA VAL A 94 6.95 23.81 -8.39
C VAL A 94 7.09 24.62 -7.09
N GLY A 95 6.84 23.98 -5.94
CA GLY A 95 6.96 24.61 -4.64
C GLY A 95 8.40 25.02 -4.29
N TYR A 96 9.39 24.16 -4.52
CA TYR A 96 10.80 24.51 -4.27
C TYR A 96 11.32 25.57 -5.24
N LEU A 97 11.03 25.40 -6.53
CA LEU A 97 11.51 26.30 -7.57
C LEU A 97 10.94 27.72 -7.45
N SER A 98 9.68 27.87 -7.01
CA SER A 98 9.09 29.19 -6.81
C SER A 98 9.78 30.01 -5.72
N HIS A 99 10.55 29.36 -4.83
CA HIS A 99 11.37 29.99 -3.80
C HIS A 99 12.86 30.08 -4.20
N GLY A 100 13.22 29.69 -5.42
CA GLY A 100 14.61 29.68 -5.90
C GLY A 100 15.48 28.61 -5.24
N GLU A 101 14.86 27.55 -4.68
CA GLU A 101 15.57 26.49 -3.99
C GLU A 101 15.87 25.31 -4.93
N ILE A 102 17.16 25.05 -5.13
CA ILE A 102 17.64 23.85 -5.82
C ILE A 102 17.96 22.78 -4.76
N GLN A 103 17.40 21.59 -4.94
CA GLN A 103 17.63 20.45 -4.05
C GLN A 103 18.86 19.66 -4.51
N THR A 104 19.53 19.01 -3.56
CA THR A 104 20.68 18.14 -3.84
C THR A 104 20.30 16.70 -4.17
N VAL A 105 19.05 16.32 -3.88
CA VAL A 105 18.50 14.98 -4.11
C VAL A 105 17.06 15.10 -4.63
N PRO A 106 16.56 14.09 -5.36
CA PRO A 106 15.18 14.03 -5.79
C PRO A 106 14.20 14.28 -4.64
N SER A 107 13.20 15.11 -4.91
CA SER A 107 12.31 15.68 -3.90
C SER A 107 10.87 15.21 -3.98
N CYS A 108 10.47 14.44 -5.01
CA CYS A 108 9.08 14.12 -5.27
C CYS A 108 8.60 12.86 -4.53
N SER A 109 8.79 12.82 -3.21
CA SER A 109 8.43 11.67 -2.37
C SER A 109 6.91 11.45 -2.30
N PHE A 110 6.11 12.52 -2.25
CA PHE A 110 4.65 12.41 -2.26
C PHE A 110 4.14 11.84 -3.58
N VAL A 111 4.65 12.33 -4.72
CA VAL A 111 4.30 11.79 -6.04
C VAL A 111 4.75 10.34 -6.19
N CYS A 112 5.94 9.96 -5.69
CA CYS A 112 6.33 8.55 -5.64
C CYS A 112 5.29 7.70 -4.88
N GLY A 113 4.85 8.15 -3.70
CA GLY A 113 3.82 7.47 -2.93
C GLY A 113 2.51 7.29 -3.70
N LEU A 114 2.04 8.35 -4.34
CA LEU A 114 0.84 8.33 -5.19
C LEU A 114 0.97 7.31 -6.32
N LEU A 115 2.09 7.34 -7.04
CA LEU A 115 2.36 6.44 -8.17
C LEU A 115 2.53 4.98 -7.72
N ALA A 116 3.08 4.74 -6.54
CA ALA A 116 3.17 3.40 -5.95
C ALA A 116 1.78 2.85 -5.60
N GLY A 117 0.91 3.67 -4.99
CA GLY A 117 -0.49 3.31 -4.74
C GLY A 117 -1.21 2.95 -6.03
N MET A 118 -1.04 3.77 -7.07
CA MET A 118 -1.55 3.50 -8.42
C MET A 118 -1.01 2.19 -8.98
N GLY A 119 0.30 1.94 -8.89
CA GLY A 119 0.92 0.69 -9.35
C GLY A 119 0.37 -0.55 -8.65
N LYS A 120 0.23 -0.52 -7.31
CA LYS A 120 -0.38 -1.60 -6.52
C LYS A 120 -1.80 -1.93 -7.02
N HIS A 121 -2.59 -0.90 -7.33
CA HIS A 121 -3.93 -1.07 -7.86
C HIS A 121 -3.95 -1.62 -9.29
N LEU A 122 -3.18 -1.04 -10.21
CA LEU A 122 -3.15 -1.43 -11.63
C LEU A 122 -2.65 -2.86 -11.84
N PHE A 123 -1.67 -3.29 -11.05
CA PHE A 123 -1.09 -4.63 -11.13
C PHE A 123 -1.82 -5.66 -10.25
N ALA A 124 -2.88 -5.25 -9.53
CA ALA A 124 -3.62 -6.07 -8.59
C ALA A 124 -2.71 -6.81 -7.58
N ASN A 125 -1.62 -6.17 -7.17
CA ASN A 125 -0.63 -6.75 -6.26
C ASN A 125 -1.00 -6.42 -4.81
N THR A 126 -1.19 -7.46 -3.99
CA THR A 126 -1.52 -7.34 -2.56
C THR A 126 -0.30 -7.40 -1.65
N ALA A 127 0.91 -7.54 -2.20
CA ALA A 127 2.13 -7.51 -1.41
C ALA A 127 2.32 -6.14 -0.75
N CYS A 128 2.23 -6.10 0.57
CA CYS A 128 2.44 -4.89 1.37
C CYS A 128 3.92 -4.67 1.71
N GLU A 129 4.70 -5.73 1.82
CA GLU A 129 6.12 -5.68 2.22
C GLU A 129 6.95 -6.71 1.44
N GLY A 130 8.26 -6.49 1.38
CA GLY A 130 9.22 -7.43 0.82
C GLY A 130 9.57 -7.19 -0.66
N PRO A 131 10.24 -8.16 -1.31
CA PRO A 131 10.86 -7.97 -2.63
C PRO A 131 9.83 -7.78 -3.76
N ASP A 132 8.62 -8.33 -3.59
CA ASP A 132 7.54 -8.23 -4.56
C ASP A 132 6.63 -7.02 -4.35
N GLU A 133 6.88 -6.18 -3.34
CA GLU A 133 6.12 -4.96 -3.12
C GLU A 133 6.27 -4.02 -4.33
N ILE A 134 5.15 -3.47 -4.83
CA ILE A 134 5.20 -2.40 -5.83
C ILE A 134 5.54 -1.08 -5.14
N VAL A 135 6.63 -0.47 -5.56
CA VAL A 135 7.15 0.80 -5.04
C VAL A 135 7.49 1.71 -6.21
N ALA A 136 7.59 3.01 -5.94
CA ALA A 136 7.98 4.00 -6.93
C ALA A 136 9.27 4.70 -6.49
N ALA A 137 10.13 4.99 -7.47
CA ALA A 137 11.36 5.74 -7.27
C ALA A 137 11.46 6.87 -8.30
N GLU A 138 11.96 8.02 -7.86
CA GLU A 138 12.32 9.13 -8.73
C GLU A 138 13.80 9.03 -9.09
N THR A 139 14.08 8.96 -10.39
CA THR A 139 15.44 8.80 -10.94
C THR A 139 16.08 10.14 -11.29
N THR A 140 15.29 11.08 -11.81
CA THR A 140 15.67 12.46 -12.11
C THR A 140 14.59 13.38 -11.56
N CYS A 141 14.96 14.60 -11.17
CA CYS A 141 14.02 15.55 -10.58
C CYS A 141 14.27 16.97 -11.07
N VAL A 142 13.19 17.70 -11.38
CA VAL A 142 13.29 19.11 -11.77
C VAL A 142 13.86 19.98 -10.66
N SER A 143 13.60 19.64 -9.39
CA SER A 143 14.16 20.40 -8.26
C SER A 143 15.68 20.26 -8.12
N THR A 144 16.29 19.25 -8.74
CA THR A 144 17.76 19.09 -8.79
C THR A 144 18.38 19.75 -10.03
N GLY A 145 17.58 20.43 -10.87
CA GLY A 145 18.03 21.12 -12.08
C GLY A 145 17.83 20.35 -13.39
N GLU A 146 17.18 19.19 -13.35
CA GLU A 146 16.84 18.42 -14.55
C GLU A 146 15.63 19.02 -15.30
N ARG A 147 15.43 18.60 -16.56
CA ARG A 147 14.32 19.10 -17.40
C ARG A 147 12.95 18.58 -16.98
N GLU A 148 12.90 17.33 -16.54
CA GLU A 148 11.68 16.67 -16.09
C GLU A 148 11.97 15.65 -14.99
N CYS A 149 10.98 15.41 -14.16
CA CYS A 149 11.03 14.35 -13.15
C CYS A 149 10.75 13.02 -13.86
N HIS A 150 11.57 12.01 -13.62
CA HIS A 150 11.38 10.68 -14.20
C HIS A 150 11.15 9.66 -13.09
N PHE A 151 9.98 9.03 -13.13
CA PHE A 151 9.51 8.08 -12.13
C PHE A 151 9.48 6.68 -12.71
N VAL A 152 9.93 5.73 -11.91
CA VAL A 152 9.88 4.30 -12.22
C VAL A 152 9.08 3.61 -11.13
N VAL A 153 8.09 2.82 -11.53
CA VAL A 153 7.23 2.05 -10.62
C VAL A 153 7.33 0.58 -10.97
N GLY A 154 7.53 -0.25 -9.95
CA GLY A 154 7.51 -1.69 -10.12
C GLY A 154 7.91 -2.42 -8.85
N LYS A 155 8.20 -3.72 -8.99
CA LYS A 155 8.64 -4.54 -7.85
C LYS A 155 9.94 -3.98 -7.25
N ARG A 156 10.00 -3.91 -5.92
CA ARG A 156 11.16 -3.47 -5.15
C ARG A 156 12.45 -4.15 -5.60
N VAL A 157 12.45 -5.48 -5.72
CA VAL A 157 13.63 -6.25 -6.16
C VAL A 157 14.16 -5.86 -7.54
N ARG A 158 13.27 -5.43 -8.44
CA ARG A 158 13.66 -5.00 -9.79
C ARG A 158 14.28 -3.61 -9.74
N LEU A 159 13.69 -2.69 -8.99
CA LEU A 159 14.21 -1.34 -8.81
C LEU A 159 15.57 -1.33 -8.11
N GLU A 160 15.76 -2.16 -7.09
CA GLU A 160 17.05 -2.34 -6.42
C GLU A 160 18.13 -2.89 -7.37
N LYS A 161 17.78 -3.83 -8.26
CA LYS A 161 18.69 -4.33 -9.31
C LYS A 161 19.08 -3.26 -10.33
N LEU A 162 18.24 -2.26 -10.54
CA LEU A 162 18.54 -1.09 -11.38
C LEU A 162 19.38 -0.04 -10.65
N GLY A 163 19.78 -0.30 -9.39
CA GLY A 163 20.60 0.60 -8.58
C GLY A 163 19.80 1.73 -7.92
N LEU A 164 18.47 1.63 -7.90
CA LEU A 164 17.61 2.64 -7.29
C LEU A 164 17.46 2.37 -5.79
N THR A 165 17.79 3.36 -4.97
CA THR A 165 17.57 3.31 -3.53
C THR A 165 16.10 3.55 -3.23
N VAL A 166 15.38 2.49 -2.87
CA VAL A 166 14.01 2.57 -2.36
C VAL A 166 14.07 2.44 -0.84
N ASP A 167 13.89 3.55 -0.14
CA ASP A 167 13.83 3.53 1.33
C ASP A 167 12.64 2.67 1.78
N HIS A 168 12.85 1.86 2.83
CA HIS A 168 11.76 1.11 3.44
C HIS A 168 10.80 2.07 4.13
N VAL A 169 9.64 2.28 3.52
CA VAL A 169 8.49 2.87 4.19
C VAL A 169 8.00 1.84 5.20
N ARG A 170 8.15 2.13 6.50
CA ARG A 170 7.60 1.28 7.56
C ARG A 170 6.11 1.58 7.66
N GLU A 171 5.28 0.54 7.82
CA GLU A 171 3.89 0.72 8.25
C GLU A 171 3.87 1.63 9.49
N SER A 172 2.87 2.52 9.64
CA SER A 172 2.75 3.15 10.97
C SER A 172 2.47 2.07 11.99
N ILE A 173 2.99 2.28 13.18
CA ILE A 173 2.69 1.46 14.36
C ILE A 173 1.17 1.27 14.52
N SER A 174 0.36 2.26 14.15
CA SER A 174 -1.10 2.16 14.18
C SER A 174 -1.70 1.21 13.13
N GLU A 175 -1.21 1.20 11.89
CA GLU A 175 -1.66 0.27 10.84
C GLU A 175 -1.23 -1.15 11.14
N HIS A 176 0.03 -1.31 11.58
CA HIS A 176 0.55 -2.60 12.03
C HIS A 176 -0.26 -3.16 13.20
N ALA A 177 -0.60 -2.33 14.19
CA ALA A 177 -1.43 -2.71 15.32
C ALA A 177 -2.87 -3.08 14.91
N LEU A 178 -3.46 -2.36 13.94
CA LEU A 178 -4.80 -2.68 13.42
C LEU A 178 -4.80 -4.04 12.71
N ARG A 179 -3.84 -4.30 11.82
CA ARG A 179 -3.69 -5.59 11.13
C ARG A 179 -3.48 -6.74 12.11
N LEU A 180 -2.57 -6.57 13.08
CA LEU A 180 -2.38 -7.54 14.15
C LEU A 180 -3.66 -7.81 14.94
N ASN A 181 -4.44 -6.77 15.24
CA ASN A 181 -5.72 -6.94 15.93
C ASN A 181 -6.74 -7.71 15.09
N GLU A 182 -6.81 -7.47 13.78
CA GLU A 182 -7.67 -8.24 12.87
C GLU A 182 -7.24 -9.71 12.78
N GLU A 183 -5.94 -9.98 12.67
CA GLU A 183 -5.40 -11.35 12.67
C GLU A 183 -5.67 -12.07 14.00
N ILE A 184 -5.48 -11.38 15.14
CA ILE A 184 -5.80 -11.90 16.48
C ILE A 184 -7.29 -12.21 16.59
N LEU A 185 -8.16 -11.34 16.07
CA LEU A 185 -9.61 -11.55 16.08
C LEU A 185 -9.99 -12.81 15.28
N LEU A 186 -9.46 -12.96 14.07
CA LEU A 186 -9.69 -14.13 13.23
C LEU A 186 -9.22 -15.42 13.90
N LYS A 187 -8.01 -15.41 14.48
CA LYS A 187 -7.46 -16.58 15.19
C LYS A 187 -8.24 -16.93 16.45
N ASN A 188 -8.76 -15.93 17.18
CA ASN A 188 -9.62 -16.17 18.33
C ASN A 188 -10.95 -16.81 17.92
N LEU A 189 -11.55 -16.37 16.81
CA LEU A 189 -12.76 -17.00 16.27
C LEU A 189 -12.51 -18.45 15.84
N GLU A 190 -11.38 -18.72 15.19
CA GLU A 190 -10.96 -20.10 14.86
C GLU A 190 -10.81 -20.97 16.12
N LEU A 191 -10.15 -20.45 17.16
CA LEU A 191 -9.98 -21.15 18.45
C LEU A 191 -11.30 -21.41 19.16
N GLN A 192 -12.24 -20.46 19.12
CA GLN A 192 -13.57 -20.66 19.70
C GLN A 192 -14.34 -21.76 18.97
N ASN A 193 -14.29 -21.79 17.64
CA ASN A 193 -14.92 -22.84 16.85
C ASN A 193 -14.29 -24.21 17.15
N LEU A 194 -12.96 -24.29 17.24
CA LEU A 194 -12.26 -25.52 17.62
C LEU A 194 -12.65 -26.00 19.02
N ASN A 195 -12.74 -25.10 20.00
CA ASN A 195 -13.18 -25.45 21.36
C ASN A 195 -14.61 -25.99 21.38
N LEU A 196 -15.54 -25.35 20.66
CA LEU A 196 -16.92 -25.82 20.55
C LEU A 196 -17.00 -27.23 19.95
N ASP A 197 -16.20 -27.51 18.91
CA ASP A 197 -16.15 -28.85 18.32
C ASP A 197 -15.50 -29.88 19.25
N LEU A 198 -14.48 -29.49 20.03
CA LEU A 198 -13.88 -30.36 21.04
C LEU A 198 -14.88 -30.71 22.15
N GLU A 199 -15.63 -29.73 22.65
CA GLU A 199 -16.67 -29.93 23.66
C GLU A 199 -17.76 -30.88 23.16
N ARG A 200 -18.18 -30.73 21.90
CA ARG A 200 -19.14 -31.66 21.27
C ARG A 200 -18.59 -33.08 21.20
N GLN A 201 -17.32 -33.26 20.83
CA GLN A 201 -16.68 -34.58 20.77
C GLN A 201 -16.54 -35.21 22.15
N VAL A 202 -16.14 -34.44 23.17
CA VAL A 202 -16.02 -34.92 24.56
C VAL A 202 -17.38 -35.33 25.09
N ARG A 203 -18.43 -34.52 24.88
CA ARG A 203 -19.79 -34.85 25.30
C ARG A 203 -20.26 -36.14 24.64
N LYS A 204 -20.09 -36.27 23.32
CA LYS A 204 -20.46 -37.48 22.59
C LYS A 204 -19.73 -38.72 23.12
N ARG A 205 -18.41 -38.67 23.28
CA ARG A 205 -17.64 -39.80 23.85
C ARG A 205 -18.05 -40.14 25.28
N THR A 206 -18.37 -39.13 26.08
CA THR A 206 -18.83 -39.36 27.47
C THR A 206 -20.20 -40.04 27.49
N GLU A 207 -21.11 -39.66 26.60
CA GLU A 207 -22.41 -40.32 26.44
C GLU A 207 -22.27 -41.76 25.91
N ASP A 208 -21.38 -41.98 24.93
CA ASP A 208 -21.08 -43.31 24.39
C ASP A 208 -20.47 -44.22 25.48
N LEU A 209 -19.57 -43.69 26.31
CA LEU A 209 -18.94 -44.43 27.40
C LEU A 209 -19.95 -44.83 28.48
N LYS A 210 -20.84 -43.91 28.87
CA LYS A 210 -21.93 -44.20 29.81
C LYS A 210 -22.85 -45.31 29.29
N ARG A 211 -23.24 -45.24 28.01
CA ARG A 211 -24.05 -46.29 27.37
C ARG A 211 -23.33 -47.64 27.40
N SER A 212 -22.04 -47.67 27.06
CA SER A 212 -21.24 -48.90 27.13
C SER A 212 -21.13 -49.47 28.55
N GLU A 213 -21.03 -48.63 29.58
CA GLU A 213 -21.00 -49.08 30.98
C GLU A 213 -22.36 -49.64 31.43
N GLU A 214 -23.47 -49.01 31.03
CA GLU A 214 -24.82 -49.50 31.27
C GLU A 214 -25.06 -50.86 30.60
N ASP A 215 -24.66 -50.99 29.33
CA ASP A 215 -24.73 -52.26 28.59
C ASP A 215 -23.89 -53.34 29.26
N TYR A 216 -22.65 -53.04 29.67
CA TYR A 216 -21.79 -53.99 30.36
C TYR A 216 -22.38 -54.43 31.71
N ARG A 217 -22.90 -53.50 32.53
CA ARG A 217 -23.58 -53.82 33.78
C ARG A 217 -24.81 -54.71 33.56
N SER A 218 -25.58 -54.45 32.51
CA SER A 218 -26.76 -55.27 32.19
C SER A 218 -26.37 -56.72 31.85
N LEU A 219 -25.28 -56.91 31.09
CA LEU A 219 -24.75 -58.24 30.73
C LEU A 219 -24.21 -59.00 31.94
N VAL A 220 -23.49 -58.32 32.84
CA VAL A 220 -22.96 -58.93 34.07
C VAL A 220 -24.10 -59.34 35.01
N ASN A 221 -25.15 -58.54 35.14
CA ASN A 221 -26.32 -58.87 35.97
C ASN A 221 -27.22 -59.99 35.39
N LEU A 222 -27.02 -60.36 34.13
CA LEU A 222 -27.70 -61.47 33.45
C LEU A 222 -26.89 -62.77 33.45
N SER A 223 -25.67 -62.76 33.98
CA SER A 223 -24.86 -63.97 34.15
C SER A 223 -25.16 -64.61 35.52
N PRO A 224 -25.53 -65.91 35.57
CA PRO A 224 -25.97 -66.59 36.79
C PRO A 224 -24.86 -66.81 37.83
#